data_AF-A0A7Z1HQ80-F1
#
_entry.id   AF-A0A7Z1HQ80-F1
#
_cell.length_a   1.000
_cell.length_b   1.000
_cell.length_c   1.000
_cell.angle_alpha   90.00
_cell.angle_beta   90.00
_cell.angle_gamma   90.00
#
_symmetry.space_group_name_H-M   'P 1'
#
loop_
_entity.id
_entity.type
_entity.pdbx_description
1 polymer ?
#
loop_
_entity_poly.entity_id
_entity_poly.type
_entity_poly.pdbx_seq_one_letter_code
_entity_poly.pdbx_strand_id
1 'polypeptide(L)' 'MGNIIQAQKGESFFDPACGSGEFISEIIKNQVAISGSEYDVDRLKISKMKMLVNDLSPSNISPSY' A
#
# COMPACT_ATOMS: atom_id res chain seq x y z
N MET A 1 18.11 12.27 7.71
CA MET A 1 17.29 11.26 6.99
C MET A 1 16.07 12.00 6.47
N GLY A 2 16.03 12.29 5.17
CA GLY A 2 14.94 13.07 4.58
C GLY A 2 13.75 12.16 4.26
N ASN A 3 12.56 12.50 4.75
CA ASN A 3 11.33 11.94 4.22
C ASN A 3 11.15 12.50 2.81
N ILE A 4 11.50 11.69 1.79
CA ILE A 4 11.46 12.09 0.37
C ILE A 4 10.02 12.32 -0.10
N ILE A 5 9.05 11.68 0.54
CA ILE A 5 7.62 11.90 0.31
C ILE A 5 6.98 12.37 1.62
N GLN A 6 6.40 13.58 1.60
CA GLN A 6 5.48 14.05 2.62
C GLN A 6 4.06 13.85 2.10
N ALA A 7 3.51 12.65 2.26
CA ALA A 7 2.12 12.40 1.94
C ALA A 7 1.25 13.19 2.93
N GLN A 8 0.41 14.10 2.43
CA GLN A 8 -0.48 14.89 3.28
C GLN A 8 -1.71 14.08 3.65
N LYS A 9 -2.25 14.37 4.83
CA LYS A 9 -3.48 13.73 5.31
C LYS A 9 -4.61 14.01 4.32
N GLY A 10 -5.22 12.94 3.80
CA GLY A 10 -6.30 13.02 2.80
C GLY A 10 -5.86 12.94 1.34
N GLU A 11 -4.56 12.89 1.05
CA GLU A 11 -4.09 12.54 -0.30
C GLU A 11 -4.34 11.05 -0.60
N SER A 12 -4.41 10.73 -1.89
CA SER A 12 -4.41 9.35 -2.36
C SER A 12 -3.00 8.95 -2.77
N PHE A 13 -2.62 7.71 -2.48
CA PHE A 13 -1.34 7.14 -2.85
C PHE A 13 -1.57 5.83 -3.61
N PHE A 14 -0.91 5.69 -4.76
CA PHE A 14 -0.98 4.48 -5.59
C PHE A 14 0.42 3.95 -5.87
N ASP A 15 0.65 2.68 -5.53
CA ASP A 15 1.87 1.96 -5.86
C ASP A 15 1.60 0.88 -6.94
N PRO A 16 2.01 1.10 -8.20
CA PRO A 16 1.72 0.18 -9.30
C PRO A 16 2.45 -1.16 -9.23
N ALA A 17 3.48 -1.29 -8.38
CA ALA A 17 4.27 -2.51 -8.20
C ALA A 17 4.59 -2.69 -6.71
N CYS A 18 3.54 -2.86 -5.91
CA CYS A 18 3.61 -2.73 -4.46
C CYS A 18 4.36 -3.86 -3.74
N GLY A 19 4.69 -4.96 -4.42
CA GLY A 19 5.42 -6.07 -3.82
C GLY A 19 4.71 -6.63 -2.60
N SER A 20 5.47 -6.82 -1.52
CA SER A 20 4.94 -7.20 -0.20
C SER A 20 4.33 -6.04 0.58
N GLY A 21 4.19 -4.84 -0.02
CA GLY A 21 3.57 -3.67 0.58
C GLY A 21 4.43 -2.94 1.62
N GLU A 22 5.77 -3.04 1.57
CA GLU A 22 6.63 -2.32 2.53
C GLU A 22 6.43 -0.81 2.48
N PHE A 23 6.42 -0.25 1.26
CA PHE A 23 6.29 1.19 1.08
C PHE A 23 4.91 1.71 1.50
N ILE A 24 3.88 0.97 1.09
CA ILE A 24 2.50 1.19 1.52
C ILE A 24 2.40 1.17 3.07
N SER A 25 3.04 0.21 3.74
CA SER A 25 2.99 0.10 5.21
C SER A 25 3.69 1.24 5.95
N GLU A 26 4.62 1.93 5.29
CA GLU A 26 5.24 3.13 5.87
C GLU A 26 4.34 4.37 5.70
N ILE A 27 3.69 4.50 4.54
CA ILE A 27 2.81 5.63 4.23
C ILE A 27 1.47 5.55 4.98
N ILE A 28 1.00 4.34 5.33
CA ILE A 28 -0.27 4.13 6.04
C ILE A 28 -0.34 4.89 7.37
N LYS A 29 0.80 5.09 8.01
CA LYS A 29 0.95 5.84 9.27
C LYS A 29 0.48 7.30 9.12
N ASN A 30 0.48 7.84 7.90
CA ASN A 30 0.09 9.21 7.60
C ASN A 30 -1.41 9.37 7.28
N GLN A 31 -2.24 8.33 7.48
CA GLN A 31 -3.69 8.34 7.21
C GLN A 31 -4.05 8.79 5.78
N VAL A 32 -3.48 8.09 4.80
CA VAL A 32 -3.62 8.36 3.36
C VAL A 32 -4.57 7.33 2.76
N ALA A 33 -5.32 7.69 1.71
CA ALA A 33 -6.09 6.72 0.94
C ALA A 33 -5.13 5.91 0.05
N ILE A 34 -4.80 4.68 0.43
CA ILE A 34 -3.76 3.89 -0.26
C ILE A 34 -4.38 2.80 -1.14
N SER A 35 -3.86 2.67 -2.35
CA SER A 35 -4.07 1.55 -3.26
C SER A 35 -2.76 1.08 -3.89
N GLY A 36 -2.78 -0.10 -4.49
CA GLY A 36 -1.61 -0.61 -5.20
C GLY A 36 -1.93 -1.84 -6.03
N SER A 37 -0.93 -2.27 -6.80
CA SER A 37 -1.07 -3.47 -7.62
C SER A 37 0.18 -4.34 -7.58
N GLU A 38 -0.01 -5.65 -7.70
CA GLU A 38 1.07 -6.63 -7.73
C GLU A 38 0.69 -7.82 -8.62
N TYR A 39 1.65 -8.32 -9.40
CA TYR A 39 1.46 -9.47 -10.28
C TYR A 39 1.72 -10.80 -9.56
N ASP A 40 2.75 -10.84 -8.73
CA ASP A 40 3.12 -12.03 -7.96
C ASP A 40 2.07 -12.32 -6.87
N VAL A 41 1.44 -13.48 -6.97
CA VAL A 41 0.30 -13.86 -6.12
C VAL A 41 0.70 -13.97 -4.65
N ASP A 42 1.92 -14.39 -4.32
CA ASP A 42 2.35 -14.56 -2.93
C ASP A 42 2.69 -13.21 -2.29
N ARG A 43 3.34 -12.32 -3.04
CA ARG A 43 3.56 -10.93 -2.62
C ARG A 43 2.24 -10.17 -2.47
N LEU A 44 1.31 -10.38 -3.40
CA LEU A 44 -0.05 -9.82 -3.35
C LEU A 44 -0.77 -10.22 -2.07
N LYS A 45 -0.72 -11.50 -1.67
CA LYS A 45 -1.31 -11.98 -0.41
C LYS A 45 -0.68 -11.29 0.79
N ILE A 46 0.64 -11.17 0.83
CA ILE A 46 1.36 -10.52 1.93
C ILE A 46 0.93 -9.04 2.03
N SER A 47 0.90 -8.32 0.90
CA SER A 47 0.48 -6.92 0.85
C SER A 47 -0.96 -6.74 1.35
N LYS A 48 -1.89 -7.61 0.93
CA LYS A 48 -3.28 -7.65 1.41
C LYS A 48 -3.40 -7.91 2.91
N MET A 49 -2.60 -8.83 3.45
CA MET A 49 -2.58 -9.08 4.90
C MET A 49 -2.09 -7.85 5.66
N LYS A 50 -1.08 -7.13 5.16
CA LYS A 50 -0.63 -5.88 5.78
C LYS A 50 -1.71 -4.81 5.76
N MET A 51 -2.55 -4.74 4.72
CA MET A 51 -3.70 -3.83 4.71
C MET A 51 -4.68 -4.16 5.84
N LEU A 52 -5.00 -5.44 6.04
CA LEU A 52 -5.89 -5.86 7.14
C LEU A 52 -5.34 -5.47 8.52
N VAL A 53 -4.04 -5.69 8.75
CA VAL A 53 -3.40 -5.37 10.04
C VAL A 53 -3.37 -3.86 10.32
N ASN A 54 -3.52 -3.03 9.29
CA ASN A 54 -3.58 -1.58 9.40
C ASN A 54 -5.00 -1.01 9.18
N ASP A 55 -6.04 -1.82 9.39
CA ASP A 55 -7.45 -1.42 9.27
C ASP A 55 -7.85 -0.85 7.88
N LEU A 56 -7.13 -1.24 6.82
CA LEU A 56 -7.45 -0.91 5.43
C LEU A 56 -8.06 -2.10 4.68
N SER A 57 -8.86 -1.79 3.67
CA SER A 57 -9.48 -2.82 2.83
C SER A 57 -8.46 -3.52 1.94
N PRO A 58 -8.38 -4.87 1.94
CA PRO A 58 -7.54 -5.64 1.02
C PRO A 58 -7.90 -5.45 -0.45
N SER A 59 -9.12 -4.99 -0.73
CA SER A 59 -9.57 -4.68 -2.09
C SER A 59 -8.79 -3.54 -2.72
N ASN A 60 -8.09 -2.74 -1.91
CA ASN A 60 -7.25 -1.64 -2.39
C ASN A 60 -5.97 -2.14 -3.06
N ILE A 61 -5.60 -3.40 -2.85
CA ILE A 61 -4.49 -4.04 -3.55
C ILE A 61 -5.07 -5.00 -4.60
N SER A 62 -4.90 -4.67 -5.86
CA SER A 62 -5.40 -5.47 -6.99
C SER A 62 -4.29 -6.28 -7.65
N PRO A 63 -4.60 -7.43 -8.27
CA PRO A 63 -3.67 -8.04 -9.20
C PRO A 63 -3.41 -7.09 -10.39
N SER A 64 -2.17 -6.99 -10.84
CA SER A 64 -1.84 -6.35 -12.13
C SER A 64 -2.11 -7.35 -13.27
N TYR A 65 -2.82 -6.91 -14.32
CA TYR A 65 -3.02 -7.69 -15.55
C TYR A 65 -1.94 -7.42 -16.59
#